data_AF-A0A1B9C0N9-F1
#
_entry.id   AF-A0A1B9C0N9-F1
#
_cell.length_a   1.000
_cell.length_b   1.000
_cell.length_c   1.000
_cell.angle_alpha   90.00
_cell.angle_beta   90.00
_cell.angle_gamma   90.00
#
_symmetry.space_group_name_H-M   'P 1'
#
loop_
_entity.id
_entity.type
_entity.pdbx_description
1 polymer ?
#
loop_
_entity_poly.entity_id
_entity_poly.type
_entity_poly.pdbx_seq_one_letter_code
_entity_poly.pdbx_strand_id
1 'polypeptide(L)'
;MPFNSNSNSTIDTEALTHIPMPAVLADHGYGIQQTGPGRFQAESPDHSERLSVSRLPDGKWLYRDQNHSTNKGNVIHFMQAHGAGDFREAANALSSYTQPEKSAAATALLNDLDHRYQDAGRDELQRFNTEIPLNRFVEAHGWTLDNKESTRTWEKYRSPAGDSIVISPDKNFYFHQQNKDQDKGGVIQFTQAHVLNNGSLGEARKYLRDFSGDNRPEWKVQAQAQQRSADVVKLPQIEDRKAEWKALPVLSSKSAHYLTALRGLEPETLGAYGKSIRTDIYQTEKGGELHNVAFAHIAIDKDNQPVIAGWEKKGPGKDKTFNGFHGHRGIAVFKHKDFDNADERGPDDIGFCQKMILCESSIDALSKAQMDGRHPGDVYVSIGGTPSAAAEKSLSALIRRNEPQEVVLAFDNDDAGRGFAIHIERYLANENQKFHMPLINTRMEFPPDEVKDWNDMVKPKVPARNQDRAREAGLGIGG
;
A
#
# COMPACT_ATOMS: atom_id res chain seq x y z
N MET A 1 57.02 -6.91 -50.62
CA MET A 1 57.03 -7.46 -49.25
C MET A 1 55.79 -6.91 -48.54
N PRO A 2 54.68 -7.65 -48.43
CA PRO A 2 53.55 -7.15 -47.67
C PRO A 2 53.86 -7.28 -46.17
N PHE A 3 53.50 -6.23 -45.44
CA PHE A 3 53.58 -6.11 -44.00
C PHE A 3 52.82 -7.25 -43.32
N ASN A 4 53.45 -7.90 -42.34
CA ASN A 4 52.76 -8.80 -41.42
C ASN A 4 53.06 -8.35 -39.99
N SER A 5 52.39 -7.28 -39.56
CA SER A 5 52.33 -6.90 -38.14
C SER A 5 51.25 -7.74 -37.46
N ASN A 6 51.57 -9.00 -37.17
CA ASN A 6 50.81 -9.79 -36.21
C ASN A 6 51.12 -9.26 -34.80
N SER A 7 50.44 -8.18 -34.40
CA SER A 7 50.32 -7.84 -32.99
C SER A 7 49.36 -8.85 -32.35
N ASN A 8 49.91 -9.98 -31.89
CA ASN A 8 49.24 -10.83 -30.90
C ASN A 8 49.19 -10.03 -29.59
N SER A 9 48.22 -9.11 -29.48
CA SER A 9 47.86 -8.51 -28.21
C SER A 9 47.27 -9.63 -27.35
N THR A 10 48.05 -10.10 -26.38
CA THR A 10 47.57 -11.01 -25.35
C THR A 10 46.38 -10.34 -24.67
N ILE A 11 45.19 -10.90 -24.83
CA ILE A 11 43.97 -10.40 -24.20
C ILE A 11 44.15 -10.61 -22.70
N ASP A 12 44.22 -9.52 -21.94
CA ASP A 12 44.29 -9.54 -20.48
C ASP A 12 42.92 -9.94 -19.91
N THR A 13 42.73 -11.23 -19.70
CA THR A 13 41.52 -11.81 -19.12
C THR A 13 41.21 -11.26 -17.75
N GLU A 14 42.23 -10.93 -16.96
CA GLU A 14 42.05 -10.42 -15.61
C GLU A 14 41.49 -8.99 -15.63
N ALA A 15 42.02 -8.13 -16.51
CA ALA A 15 41.48 -6.79 -16.72
C ALA A 15 40.00 -6.82 -17.13
N LEU A 16 39.60 -7.76 -18.00
CA LEU A 16 38.20 -7.89 -18.42
C LEU A 16 37.25 -8.21 -17.27
N THR A 17 37.68 -8.98 -16.25
CA THR A 17 36.84 -9.30 -15.09
C THR A 17 36.53 -8.11 -14.17
N HIS A 18 37.28 -7.01 -14.32
CA HIS A 18 37.07 -5.76 -13.57
C HIS A 18 36.15 -4.78 -14.29
N ILE A 19 35.74 -5.07 -15.53
CA ILE A 19 34.78 -4.24 -16.27
C ILE A 19 33.46 -4.18 -15.47
N PRO A 20 32.92 -2.97 -15.22
CA PRO A 20 31.62 -2.79 -14.59
C PRO A 20 30.51 -3.57 -15.27
N MET A 21 30.10 -4.69 -14.67
CA MET A 21 28.99 -5.49 -15.18
C MET A 21 27.70 -4.68 -15.36
N PRO A 22 27.33 -3.74 -14.47
CA PRO A 22 26.19 -2.85 -14.72
C PRO A 22 26.30 -2.05 -16.02
N ALA A 23 27.47 -1.55 -16.38
CA ALA A 23 27.61 -0.81 -17.65
C ALA A 23 27.42 -1.69 -18.87
N VAL A 24 27.92 -2.94 -18.80
CA VAL A 24 27.74 -3.93 -19.87
C VAL A 24 26.29 -4.30 -20.03
N LEU A 25 25.59 -4.55 -18.92
CA LEU A 25 24.17 -4.88 -18.94
C LEU A 25 23.33 -3.71 -19.48
N ALA A 26 23.65 -2.46 -19.12
CA ALA A 26 22.96 -1.27 -19.63
C ALA A 26 23.10 -1.12 -21.16
N ASP A 27 24.31 -1.34 -21.71
CA ASP A 27 24.54 -1.32 -23.16
C ASP A 27 23.76 -2.42 -23.89
N HIS A 28 23.40 -3.51 -23.20
CA HIS A 28 22.55 -4.59 -23.72
C HIS A 28 21.06 -4.39 -23.37
N GLY A 29 20.68 -3.20 -22.89
CA GLY A 29 19.29 -2.81 -22.65
C GLY A 29 18.69 -3.31 -21.33
N TYR A 30 19.48 -3.96 -20.47
CA TYR A 30 18.96 -4.41 -19.17
C TYR A 30 18.62 -3.22 -18.30
N GLY A 31 17.47 -3.29 -17.62
CA GLY A 31 17.21 -2.42 -16.48
C GLY A 31 18.13 -2.82 -15.32
N ILE A 32 18.57 -1.86 -14.52
CA ILE A 32 19.52 -2.08 -13.42
C ILE A 32 19.03 -1.38 -12.17
N GLN A 33 19.04 -2.10 -11.05
CA GLN A 33 18.76 -1.55 -9.73
C GLN A 33 19.78 -2.02 -8.71
N GLN A 34 20.41 -1.08 -8.03
CA GLN A 34 21.31 -1.40 -6.93
C GLN A 34 20.53 -1.87 -5.70
N THR A 35 20.87 -3.05 -5.20
CA THR A 35 20.26 -3.72 -4.03
C THR A 35 21.09 -3.61 -2.76
N GLY A 36 22.36 -3.22 -2.91
CA GLY A 36 23.26 -2.93 -1.81
C GLY A 36 24.59 -2.39 -2.34
N PRO A 37 25.52 -2.04 -1.45
CA PRO A 37 26.87 -1.63 -1.85
C PRO A 37 27.50 -2.71 -2.75
N GLY A 38 27.80 -2.36 -4.00
CA GLY A 38 28.35 -3.28 -4.99
C GLY A 38 27.43 -4.45 -5.38
N ARG A 39 26.13 -4.41 -5.06
CA ARG A 39 25.16 -5.48 -5.40
C ARG A 39 24.01 -4.92 -6.21
N PHE A 40 23.64 -5.58 -7.29
CA PHE A 40 22.64 -5.13 -8.24
C PHE A 40 21.72 -6.28 -8.64
N GLN A 41 20.50 -5.94 -9.01
CA GLN A 41 19.64 -6.78 -9.83
C GLN A 41 19.54 -6.15 -11.22
N ALA A 42 19.59 -6.99 -12.24
CA ALA A 42 19.35 -6.59 -13.62
C ALA A 42 18.27 -7.47 -14.24
N GLU A 43 17.49 -6.89 -15.13
CA GLU A 43 16.38 -7.57 -15.81
C GLU A 43 16.43 -7.26 -17.30
N SER A 44 16.27 -8.29 -18.14
CA SER A 44 16.34 -8.15 -19.58
C SER A 44 15.14 -7.35 -20.14
N PRO A 45 15.26 -6.71 -21.31
CA PRO A 45 14.17 -5.94 -21.93
C PRO A 45 12.86 -6.72 -22.13
N ASP A 46 12.97 -8.03 -22.33
CA ASP A 46 11.86 -8.96 -22.55
C ASP A 46 11.39 -9.67 -21.27
N HIS A 47 11.94 -9.30 -20.11
CA HIS A 47 11.64 -9.89 -18.79
C HIS A 47 11.92 -11.39 -18.66
N SER A 48 12.62 -12.01 -19.61
CA SER A 48 12.92 -13.44 -19.59
C SER A 48 14.04 -13.80 -18.60
N GLU A 49 14.92 -12.85 -18.30
CA GLU A 49 16.08 -13.05 -17.43
C GLU A 49 16.13 -12.08 -16.27
N ARG A 50 16.52 -12.61 -15.11
CA ARG A 50 16.74 -11.83 -13.90
C ARG A 50 18.08 -12.16 -13.28
N LEU A 51 19.01 -11.23 -13.38
CA LEU A 51 20.39 -11.42 -12.96
C LEU A 51 20.63 -10.81 -11.58
N SER A 52 21.31 -11.56 -10.72
CA SER A 52 21.95 -11.03 -9.51
C SER A 52 23.40 -10.72 -9.83
N VAL A 53 23.82 -9.48 -9.61
CA VAL A 53 25.17 -8.99 -9.95
C VAL A 53 25.86 -8.52 -8.67
N SER A 54 27.11 -8.90 -8.47
CA SER A 54 27.90 -8.46 -7.32
C SER A 54 29.34 -8.14 -7.69
N ARG A 55 29.84 -7.04 -7.12
CA ARG A 55 31.25 -6.67 -7.08
C ARG A 55 31.92 -7.35 -5.90
N LEU A 56 32.99 -8.07 -6.16
CA LEU A 56 33.83 -8.71 -5.16
C LEU A 56 34.79 -7.68 -4.51
N PRO A 57 35.34 -7.97 -3.32
CA PRO A 57 36.28 -7.07 -2.65
C PRO A 57 37.55 -6.75 -3.45
N ASP A 58 37.98 -7.66 -4.32
CA ASP A 58 39.10 -7.47 -5.24
C ASP A 58 38.74 -6.63 -6.48
N GLY A 59 37.49 -6.21 -6.61
CA GLY A 59 37.01 -5.37 -7.70
C GLY A 59 36.42 -6.14 -8.88
N LYS A 60 36.49 -7.47 -8.88
CA LYS A 60 35.92 -8.31 -9.95
C LYS A 60 34.41 -8.34 -9.91
N TRP A 61 33.78 -8.47 -11.07
CA TRP A 61 32.33 -8.54 -11.19
C TRP A 61 31.84 -9.94 -11.56
N LEU A 62 30.78 -10.37 -10.87
CA LEU A 62 30.09 -11.61 -11.14
C LEU A 62 28.60 -11.38 -11.33
N TYR A 63 27.97 -12.21 -12.16
CA TYR A 63 26.53 -12.31 -12.30
C TYR A 63 26.06 -13.76 -12.12
N ARG A 64 24.79 -13.91 -11.77
CA ARG A 64 24.08 -15.18 -11.75
C ARG A 64 22.64 -14.95 -12.19
N ASP A 65 22.20 -15.69 -13.19
CA ASP A 65 20.78 -15.77 -13.54
C ASP A 65 20.01 -16.53 -12.45
N GLN A 66 18.90 -15.95 -12.02
CA GLN A 66 18.00 -16.53 -11.03
C GLN A 66 17.14 -17.65 -11.65
N ASN A 67 16.88 -17.58 -12.96
CA ASN A 67 16.03 -18.52 -13.68
C ASN A 67 16.86 -19.70 -14.23
N HIS A 68 18.14 -19.49 -14.57
CA HIS A 68 19.02 -20.53 -15.09
C HIS A 68 20.30 -20.68 -14.27
N SER A 69 20.37 -21.72 -13.44
CA SER A 69 21.49 -21.96 -12.51
C SER A 69 22.87 -22.15 -13.17
N THR A 70 22.90 -22.44 -14.47
CA THR A 70 24.09 -22.60 -15.32
C THR A 70 24.52 -21.30 -16.00
N ASN A 71 23.62 -20.31 -16.15
CA ASN A 71 23.93 -18.99 -16.70
C ASN A 71 24.48 -18.08 -15.59
N LYS A 72 25.80 -18.13 -15.39
CA LYS A 72 26.50 -17.36 -14.36
C LYS A 72 27.97 -17.24 -14.70
N GLY A 73 28.64 -16.24 -14.15
CA GLY A 73 30.07 -16.06 -14.32
C GLY A 73 30.46 -14.59 -14.25
N ASN A 74 31.53 -14.23 -14.95
CA ASN A 74 31.92 -12.85 -15.15
C ASN A 74 31.33 -12.30 -16.47
N VAL A 75 31.68 -11.08 -16.81
CA VAL A 75 31.22 -10.40 -18.04
C VAL A 75 31.50 -11.20 -19.33
N ILE A 76 32.56 -12.00 -19.38
CA ILE A 76 32.90 -12.81 -20.57
C ILE A 76 31.88 -13.92 -20.76
N HIS A 77 31.48 -14.58 -19.66
CA HIS A 77 30.45 -15.63 -19.68
C HIS A 77 29.10 -15.06 -20.13
N PHE A 78 28.79 -13.83 -19.73
CA PHE A 78 27.60 -13.12 -20.19
C PHE A 78 27.65 -12.91 -21.71
N MET A 79 28.72 -12.31 -22.24
CA MET A 79 28.84 -12.11 -23.70
C MET A 79 28.72 -13.43 -24.48
N GLN A 80 29.26 -14.52 -23.94
CA GLN A 80 29.16 -15.85 -24.56
C GLN A 80 27.73 -16.41 -24.55
N ALA A 81 27.00 -16.22 -23.44
CA ALA A 81 25.59 -16.61 -23.34
C ALA A 81 24.68 -15.78 -24.28
N HIS A 82 25.10 -14.56 -24.63
CA HIS A 82 24.33 -13.59 -25.40
C HIS A 82 24.84 -13.34 -26.82
N GLY A 83 25.51 -14.32 -27.44
CA GLY A 83 25.75 -14.35 -28.88
C GLY A 83 27.21 -14.24 -29.35
N ALA A 84 28.18 -14.09 -28.44
CA ALA A 84 29.59 -14.25 -28.79
C ALA A 84 29.97 -15.75 -28.77
N GLY A 85 30.14 -16.35 -29.94
CA GLY A 85 30.27 -17.80 -30.10
C GLY A 85 31.56 -18.38 -29.50
N ASP A 86 32.60 -17.56 -29.34
CA ASP A 86 33.85 -17.96 -28.67
C ASP A 86 34.43 -16.88 -27.74
N PHE A 87 35.43 -17.27 -26.94
CA PHE A 87 36.10 -16.38 -25.98
C PHE A 87 36.71 -15.13 -26.64
N ARG A 88 37.24 -15.26 -27.85
CA ARG A 88 37.97 -14.17 -28.53
C ARG A 88 36.99 -13.12 -29.04
N GLU A 89 35.83 -13.55 -29.54
CA GLU A 89 34.72 -12.67 -29.90
C GLU A 89 34.19 -11.91 -28.69
N ALA A 90 33.95 -12.60 -27.57
CA ALA A 90 33.48 -11.97 -26.32
C ALA A 90 34.49 -10.94 -25.80
N ALA A 91 35.77 -11.28 -25.77
CA ALA A 91 36.83 -10.38 -25.33
C ALA A 91 37.02 -9.17 -26.25
N ASN A 92 36.89 -9.36 -27.57
CA ASN A 92 36.95 -8.25 -28.52
C ASN A 92 35.79 -7.27 -28.33
N ALA A 93 34.57 -7.76 -28.11
CA ALA A 93 33.42 -6.89 -27.82
C ALA A 93 33.63 -6.06 -26.54
N LEU A 94 34.24 -6.68 -25.52
CA LEU A 94 34.56 -6.04 -24.25
C LEU A 94 35.76 -5.09 -24.30
N SER A 95 36.64 -5.23 -25.30
CA SER A 95 37.78 -4.33 -25.47
C SER A 95 37.39 -2.86 -25.63
N SER A 96 36.16 -2.58 -26.08
CA SER A 96 35.64 -1.20 -26.11
C SER A 96 35.62 -0.54 -24.73
N TYR A 97 35.44 -1.30 -23.64
CA TYR A 97 35.43 -0.78 -22.26
C TYR A 97 36.82 -0.47 -21.71
N THR A 98 37.89 -0.88 -22.40
CA THR A 98 39.25 -0.48 -22.04
C THR A 98 39.62 0.89 -22.63
N GLN A 99 38.80 1.42 -23.55
CA GLN A 99 38.96 2.77 -24.07
C GLN A 99 38.61 3.82 -23.01
N PRO A 100 39.37 4.94 -22.90
CA PRO A 100 39.16 5.94 -21.85
C PRO A 100 37.74 6.49 -21.79
N GLU A 101 37.12 6.80 -22.94
CA GLU A 101 35.78 7.37 -23.00
C GLU A 101 34.72 6.41 -22.46
N LYS A 102 34.74 5.15 -22.92
CA LYS A 102 33.76 4.15 -22.49
C LYS A 102 33.97 3.71 -21.04
N SER A 103 35.21 3.63 -20.59
CA SER A 103 35.56 3.39 -19.19
C SER A 103 35.07 4.52 -18.27
N ALA A 104 35.21 5.77 -18.70
CA ALA A 104 34.69 6.93 -17.98
C ALA A 104 33.16 6.91 -17.92
N ALA A 105 32.48 6.60 -19.03
CA ALA A 105 31.02 6.44 -19.07
C ALA A 105 30.52 5.33 -18.14
N ALA A 106 31.19 4.17 -18.15
CA ALA A 106 30.87 3.06 -17.25
C ALA A 106 31.03 3.44 -15.76
N THR A 107 32.08 4.20 -15.44
CA THR A 107 32.32 4.71 -14.09
C THR A 107 31.27 5.75 -13.68
N ALA A 108 30.88 6.64 -14.59
CA ALA A 108 29.85 7.64 -14.35
C ALA A 108 28.49 6.99 -14.06
N LEU A 109 28.11 5.93 -14.81
CA LEU A 109 26.89 5.16 -14.55
C LEU A 109 26.92 4.50 -13.17
N LEU A 110 28.04 3.90 -12.77
CA LEU A 110 28.18 3.31 -11.43
C LEU A 110 28.01 4.36 -10.33
N ASN A 111 28.66 5.52 -10.47
CA ASN A 111 28.53 6.61 -9.50
C ASN A 111 27.10 7.13 -9.42
N ASP A 112 26.41 7.27 -10.56
CA ASP A 112 25.00 7.65 -10.59
C ASP A 112 24.10 6.62 -9.89
N LEU A 113 24.31 5.33 -10.14
CA LEU A 113 23.60 4.26 -9.44
C LEU A 113 23.85 4.29 -7.93
N ASP A 114 25.11 4.48 -7.51
CA ASP A 114 25.50 4.59 -6.10
C ASP A 114 24.86 5.83 -5.46
N HIS A 115 24.85 6.97 -6.13
CA HIS A 115 24.18 8.19 -5.67
C HIS A 115 22.68 7.97 -5.52
N ARG A 116 22.00 7.42 -6.53
CA ARG A 116 20.57 7.10 -6.47
C ARG A 116 20.25 6.12 -5.34
N TYR A 117 21.12 5.13 -5.09
CA TYR A 117 20.96 4.20 -3.98
C TYR A 117 21.10 4.89 -2.61
N GLN A 118 22.08 5.78 -2.48
CA GLN A 118 22.27 6.57 -1.26
C GLN A 118 21.11 7.54 -1.03
N ASP A 119 20.62 8.21 -2.07
CA ASP A 119 19.48 9.12 -2.01
C ASP A 119 18.21 8.39 -1.62
N ALA A 120 17.89 7.28 -2.29
CA ALA A 120 16.75 6.44 -1.93
C ALA A 120 16.88 5.89 -0.49
N GLY A 121 18.10 5.60 -0.04
CA GLY A 121 18.37 5.25 1.35
C GLY A 121 18.11 6.40 2.32
N ARG A 122 18.54 7.63 2.00
CA ARG A 122 18.29 8.83 2.82
C ARG A 122 16.81 9.15 2.91
N ASP A 123 16.12 9.11 1.78
CA ASP A 123 14.67 9.35 1.69
C ASP A 123 13.91 8.32 2.53
N GLU A 124 14.27 7.04 2.43
CA GLU A 124 13.66 5.96 3.23
C GLU A 124 13.88 6.20 4.74
N LEU A 125 15.09 6.56 5.16
CA LEU A 125 15.36 6.86 6.58
C LEU A 125 14.59 8.10 7.06
N GLN A 126 14.44 9.11 6.21
CA GLN A 126 13.63 10.29 6.52
C GLN A 126 12.14 9.94 6.63
N ARG A 127 11.63 9.09 5.73
CA ARG A 127 10.26 8.56 5.80
C ARG A 127 10.04 7.80 7.11
N PHE A 128 10.90 6.86 7.50
CA PHE A 128 10.73 6.16 8.79
C PHE A 128 10.63 7.12 9.97
N ASN A 129 11.51 8.13 10.03
CA ASN A 129 11.47 9.12 11.10
C ASN A 129 10.24 10.05 11.06
N THR A 130 9.54 10.14 9.93
CA THR A 130 8.38 11.03 9.76
C THR A 130 7.06 10.26 9.86
N GLU A 131 7.03 9.02 9.39
CA GLU A 131 5.83 8.22 9.19
C GLU A 131 5.61 7.20 10.31
N ILE A 132 6.67 6.81 11.05
CA ILE A 132 6.55 5.89 12.19
C ILE A 132 6.57 6.71 13.48
N PRO A 133 5.40 6.93 14.13
CA PRO A 133 5.34 7.67 15.38
C PRO A 133 6.06 6.90 16.49
N LEU A 134 7.18 7.44 17.00
CA LEU A 134 8.04 6.71 17.92
C LEU A 134 7.33 6.33 19.22
N ASN A 135 6.43 7.18 19.73
CA ASN A 135 5.67 6.90 20.94
C ASN A 135 4.81 5.64 20.80
N ARG A 136 4.13 5.44 19.66
CA ARG A 136 3.41 4.20 19.35
C ARG A 136 4.36 3.03 19.09
N PHE A 137 5.48 3.29 18.42
CA PHE A 137 6.49 2.28 18.14
C PHE A 137 7.05 1.69 19.44
N VAL A 138 7.41 2.51 20.43
CA VAL A 138 7.95 2.00 21.72
C VAL A 138 6.89 1.23 22.51
N GLU A 139 5.62 1.65 22.49
CA GLU A 139 4.49 0.94 23.11
C GLU A 139 4.31 -0.47 22.54
N ALA A 140 4.37 -0.60 21.21
CA ALA A 140 4.31 -1.90 20.53
C ALA A 140 5.46 -2.85 20.94
N HIS A 141 6.56 -2.29 21.44
CA HIS A 141 7.73 -3.03 21.94
C HIS A 141 7.76 -3.12 23.47
N GLY A 142 6.60 -2.94 24.13
CA GLY A 142 6.43 -3.20 25.56
C GLY A 142 6.89 -2.07 26.48
N TRP A 143 7.22 -0.90 25.94
CA TRP A 143 7.45 0.29 26.76
C TRP A 143 6.12 0.89 27.21
N THR A 144 6.07 1.41 28.43
CA THR A 144 4.83 1.92 29.04
C THR A 144 4.95 3.40 29.37
N LEU A 145 3.91 4.18 29.06
CA LEU A 145 3.85 5.61 29.35
C LEU A 145 3.74 5.85 30.87
N ASP A 146 4.67 6.62 31.41
CA ASP A 146 4.67 7.10 32.79
C ASP A 146 3.93 8.44 32.86
N ASN A 147 2.61 8.37 33.04
CA ASN A 147 1.73 9.55 33.10
C ASN A 147 2.10 10.53 34.23
N LYS A 148 2.78 10.07 35.28
CA LYS A 148 3.14 10.93 36.44
C LYS A 148 4.38 11.76 36.17
N GLU A 149 5.33 11.20 35.44
CA GLU A 149 6.60 11.88 35.10
C GLU A 149 6.63 12.46 33.69
N SER A 150 5.53 12.32 32.94
CA SER A 150 5.33 12.97 31.65
C SER A 150 4.91 14.43 31.81
N THR A 151 5.28 15.26 30.85
CA THR A 151 4.94 16.69 30.79
C THR A 151 4.30 17.02 29.45
N ARG A 152 3.69 18.21 29.32
CA ARG A 152 3.08 18.66 28.06
C ARG A 152 4.05 18.70 26.87
N THR A 153 5.35 18.76 27.12
CA THR A 153 6.41 18.89 26.11
C THR A 153 7.19 17.59 25.88
N TRP A 154 7.04 16.60 26.79
CA TRP A 154 7.83 15.39 26.77
C TRP A 154 7.09 14.24 27.46
N GLU A 155 6.99 13.10 26.77
CA GLU A 155 6.40 11.86 27.27
C GLU A 155 7.50 10.95 27.82
N LYS A 156 7.34 10.47 29.06
CA LYS A 156 8.31 9.56 29.67
C LYS A 156 7.83 8.13 29.54
N TYR A 157 8.69 7.26 29.02
CA TYR A 157 8.39 5.83 28.85
C TYR A 157 9.32 4.97 29.70
N ARG A 158 8.79 3.87 30.24
CA ARG A 158 9.53 2.86 31.02
C ARG A 158 9.60 1.55 30.25
N SER A 159 10.80 0.97 30.15
CA SER A 159 10.98 -0.37 29.61
C SER A 159 10.54 -1.43 30.63
N PRO A 160 10.28 -2.67 30.18
CA PRO A 160 10.05 -3.80 31.09
C PRO A 160 11.21 -4.07 32.05
N ALA A 161 12.43 -3.67 31.67
CA ALA A 161 13.65 -3.82 32.49
C ALA A 161 13.86 -2.65 33.48
N GLY A 162 13.01 -1.63 33.46
CA GLY A 162 13.07 -0.47 34.36
C GLY A 162 13.89 0.72 33.84
N ASP A 163 14.45 0.63 32.63
CA ASP A 163 15.06 1.78 31.95
C ASP A 163 13.98 2.81 31.58
N SER A 164 14.39 4.08 31.42
CA SER A 164 13.45 5.12 31.02
C SER A 164 14.00 6.01 29.93
N ILE A 165 13.15 6.31 28.95
CA ILE A 165 13.41 7.28 27.89
C ILE A 165 12.40 8.40 27.98
N VAL A 166 12.74 9.53 27.36
CA VAL A 166 11.86 10.67 27.20
C VAL A 166 11.71 10.94 25.71
N ILE A 167 10.49 11.03 25.21
CA ILE A 167 10.15 11.30 23.80
C ILE A 167 9.55 12.70 23.70
N SER A 168 9.97 13.48 22.70
CA SER A 168 9.37 14.77 22.39
C SER A 168 8.43 14.67 21.19
N PRO A 169 7.11 14.77 21.38
CA PRO A 169 6.18 14.82 20.25
C PRO A 169 6.50 15.99 19.30
N ASP A 170 6.91 17.13 19.84
CA ASP A 170 7.20 18.36 19.08
C ASP A 170 8.54 18.34 18.32
N LYS A 171 9.44 17.39 18.59
CA LYS A 171 10.74 17.26 17.90
C LYS A 171 10.79 16.01 17.04
N ASN A 172 9.74 15.78 16.27
CA ASN A 172 9.64 14.64 15.37
C ASN A 172 9.86 13.30 16.10
N PHE A 173 9.27 13.20 17.29
CA PHE A 173 9.36 12.05 18.18
C PHE A 173 10.81 11.61 18.50
N TYR A 174 11.72 12.56 18.69
CA TYR A 174 13.09 12.31 19.14
C TYR A 174 13.10 11.82 20.60
N PHE A 175 13.76 10.69 20.87
CA PHE A 175 13.95 10.16 22.23
C PHE A 175 15.34 10.44 22.79
N HIS A 176 15.42 10.50 24.13
CA HIS A 176 16.66 10.59 24.88
C HIS A 176 16.59 9.77 26.18
N GLN A 177 17.59 8.94 26.45
CA GLN A 177 17.77 8.33 27.77
C GLN A 177 18.65 9.24 28.65
N GLN A 178 18.07 9.83 29.70
CA GLN A 178 18.75 10.83 30.55
C GLN A 178 20.08 10.37 31.18
N ASN A 179 20.29 9.06 31.34
CA ASN A 179 21.50 8.49 31.97
C ASN A 179 22.51 7.90 30.97
N LYS A 180 22.26 8.00 29.66
CA LYS A 180 23.14 7.47 28.59
C LYS A 180 23.19 8.45 27.41
N ASP A 181 24.19 9.32 27.37
CA ASP A 181 24.31 10.40 26.36
C ASP A 181 24.37 9.94 24.89
N GLN A 182 24.71 8.67 24.64
CA GLN A 182 24.75 8.08 23.30
C GLN A 182 23.43 7.41 22.89
N ASP A 183 22.48 7.24 23.81
CA ASP A 183 21.21 6.55 23.57
C ASP A 183 20.08 7.56 23.34
N LYS A 184 20.08 8.08 22.11
CA LYS A 184 19.17 9.13 21.65
C LYS A 184 19.01 9.09 20.13
N GLY A 185 17.86 9.51 19.64
CA GLY A 185 17.59 9.54 18.19
C GLY A 185 16.12 9.45 17.84
N GLY A 186 15.83 9.12 16.59
CA GLY A 186 14.48 8.79 16.13
C GLY A 186 14.21 7.30 16.17
N VAL A 187 13.20 6.86 15.43
CA VAL A 187 12.79 5.45 15.39
C VAL A 187 13.91 4.50 14.98
N ILE A 188 14.78 4.92 14.05
CA ILE A 188 15.90 4.10 13.58
C ILE A 188 16.87 3.78 14.72
N GLN A 189 17.31 4.80 15.47
CA GLN A 189 18.24 4.62 16.59
C GLN A 189 17.58 3.79 17.69
N PHE A 190 16.29 3.99 17.95
CA PHE A 190 15.56 3.20 18.92
C PHE A 190 15.50 1.72 18.51
N THR A 191 15.19 1.42 17.24
CA THR A 191 15.18 0.05 16.73
C THR A 191 16.55 -0.61 16.84
N GLN A 192 17.63 0.10 16.49
CA GLN A 192 18.98 -0.43 16.60
C GLN A 192 19.33 -0.77 18.05
N ALA A 193 19.09 0.15 18.99
CA ALA A 193 19.51 0.00 20.38
C ALA A 193 18.60 -0.94 21.18
N HIS A 194 17.28 -0.79 21.06
CA HIS A 194 16.30 -1.39 22.00
C HIS A 194 15.49 -2.54 21.41
N VAL A 195 15.40 -2.67 20.08
CA VAL A 195 14.67 -3.78 19.43
C VAL A 195 15.63 -4.86 18.94
N LEU A 196 16.72 -4.45 18.31
CA LEU A 196 17.71 -5.35 17.70
C LEU A 196 18.94 -5.59 18.58
N ASN A 197 18.99 -5.00 19.78
CA ASN A 197 20.11 -5.13 20.72
C ASN A 197 21.48 -4.76 20.09
N ASN A 198 21.61 -3.51 19.63
CA ASN A 198 22.74 -2.96 18.86
C ASN A 198 22.86 -3.50 17.43
N GLY A 199 21.72 -3.63 16.74
CA GLY A 199 21.66 -4.04 15.34
C GLY A 199 22.23 -3.00 14.36
N SER A 200 22.64 -3.47 13.19
CA SER A 200 23.12 -2.62 12.10
C SER A 200 21.99 -1.76 11.49
N LEU A 201 22.37 -0.67 10.81
CA LEU A 201 21.40 0.17 10.09
C LEU A 201 20.63 -0.62 9.03
N GLY A 202 21.27 -1.60 8.38
CA GLY A 202 20.63 -2.46 7.40
C GLY A 202 19.55 -3.37 8.00
N GLU A 203 19.78 -3.90 9.20
CA GLU A 203 18.79 -4.69 9.94
C GLU A 203 17.63 -3.83 10.43
N ALA A 204 17.93 -2.63 10.95
CA ALA A 204 16.91 -1.67 11.33
C ALA A 204 16.03 -1.28 10.14
N ARG A 205 16.61 -1.00 8.96
CA ARG A 205 15.85 -0.71 7.73
C ARG A 205 14.97 -1.87 7.28
N LYS A 206 15.37 -3.12 7.48
CA LYS A 206 14.54 -4.29 7.15
C LYS A 206 13.38 -4.40 8.12
N TYR A 207 13.69 -4.34 9.41
CA TYR A 207 12.69 -4.40 10.48
C TYR A 207 11.63 -3.31 10.34
N LEU A 208 12.06 -2.06 10.08
CA LEU A 208 11.15 -0.92 9.97
C LEU A 208 10.27 -1.00 8.72
N ARG A 209 10.75 -1.55 7.60
CA ARG A 209 9.90 -1.84 6.42
C ARG A 209 8.82 -2.85 6.74
N ASP A 210 9.21 -3.95 7.38
CA ASP A 210 8.25 -5.00 7.77
C ASP A 210 7.23 -4.45 8.77
N PHE A 211 7.67 -3.57 9.68
CA PHE A 211 6.82 -2.93 10.67
C PHE A 211 5.87 -1.89 10.05
N SER A 212 6.35 -1.05 9.13
CA SER A 212 5.54 0.00 8.49
C SER A 212 4.70 -0.51 7.31
N GLY A 213 4.90 -1.75 6.89
CA GLY A 213 4.32 -2.29 5.66
C GLY A 213 4.86 -1.62 4.39
N ASP A 214 6.00 -0.91 4.47
CA ASP A 214 6.62 -0.21 3.35
C ASP A 214 7.37 -1.22 2.46
N ASN A 215 6.94 -1.34 1.21
CA ASN A 215 7.66 -2.11 0.20
C ASN A 215 8.73 -1.23 -0.43
N ARG A 216 9.91 -1.81 -0.69
CA ARG A 216 11.05 -1.13 -1.34
C ARG A 216 10.58 -0.28 -2.53
N PRO A 217 11.08 0.97 -2.72
CA PRO A 217 10.67 1.81 -3.84
C PRO A 217 10.74 1.03 -5.15
N GLU A 218 9.60 0.98 -5.85
CA GLU A 218 9.43 0.17 -7.04
C GLU A 218 10.43 0.58 -8.13
N TRP A 219 10.84 -0.44 -8.88
CA TRP A 219 11.63 -0.38 -10.09
C TRP A 219 11.09 0.68 -11.07
N LYS A 220 11.84 1.75 -11.28
CA LYS A 220 11.58 2.71 -12.35
C LYS A 220 12.65 2.54 -13.44
N VAL A 221 12.37 1.72 -14.44
CA VAL A 221 13.14 1.75 -15.70
C VAL A 221 12.82 3.07 -16.40
N GLN A 222 13.87 3.83 -16.74
CA GLN A 222 13.74 5.03 -17.54
C GLN A 222 13.23 4.63 -18.93
N ALA A 223 12.07 5.18 -19.27
CA ALA A 223 11.35 4.92 -20.51
C ALA A 223 12.13 5.47 -21.71
N GLN A 224 12.64 4.58 -22.56
CA GLN A 224 12.88 4.84 -23.98
C GLN A 224 13.02 3.52 -24.76
N ALA A 225 11.95 2.75 -24.84
CA ALA A 225 11.68 1.85 -25.96
C ALA A 225 10.17 1.62 -26.05
N GLN A 226 9.60 1.98 -27.20
CA GLN A 226 8.18 2.01 -27.47
C GLN A 226 7.52 0.62 -27.47
N GLN A 227 6.33 0.58 -26.85
CA GLN A 227 5.17 -0.24 -27.20
C GLN A 227 5.39 -1.74 -27.52
N ARG A 228 5.12 -2.61 -26.54
CA ARG A 228 3.93 -3.49 -26.52
C ARG A 228 3.90 -4.41 -25.29
N SER A 229 2.67 -4.58 -24.79
CA SER A 229 2.10 -5.60 -23.90
C SER A 229 2.70 -5.79 -22.49
N ALA A 230 1.83 -5.57 -21.51
CA ALA A 230 2.02 -5.75 -20.09
C ALA A 230 2.29 -7.21 -19.70
N ASP A 231 3.03 -7.39 -18.60
CA ASP A 231 2.67 -8.40 -17.62
C ASP A 231 2.30 -7.73 -16.29
N VAL A 232 0.99 -7.74 -16.08
CA VAL A 232 0.25 -7.35 -14.89
C VAL A 232 0.78 -8.19 -13.73
N VAL A 233 1.07 -7.55 -12.59
CA VAL A 233 1.11 -8.22 -11.28
C VAL A 233 -0.10 -9.14 -11.23
N LYS A 234 0.09 -10.46 -11.19
CA LYS A 234 -1.02 -11.42 -11.07
C LYS A 234 -1.73 -11.18 -9.75
N LEU A 235 -2.65 -10.22 -9.76
CA LEU A 235 -3.64 -10.03 -8.73
C LEU A 235 -4.42 -11.35 -8.63
N PRO A 236 -4.82 -11.78 -7.42
CA PRO A 236 -5.68 -12.94 -7.27
C PRO A 236 -6.85 -12.84 -8.25
N GLN A 237 -7.26 -13.94 -8.87
CA GLN A 237 -8.41 -13.94 -9.76
C GLN A 237 -9.64 -13.47 -8.97
N ILE A 238 -10.01 -12.19 -9.14
CA ILE A 238 -11.22 -11.64 -8.54
C ILE A 238 -12.37 -12.06 -9.43
N GLU A 239 -13.15 -13.04 -8.96
CA GLU A 239 -14.36 -13.52 -9.65
C GLU A 239 -15.46 -12.46 -9.60
N ASP A 240 -16.23 -12.32 -10.69
CA ASP A 240 -17.44 -11.49 -10.70
C ASP A 240 -18.61 -12.22 -10.02
N ARG A 241 -18.95 -11.79 -8.81
CA ARG A 241 -20.04 -12.31 -7.98
C ARG A 241 -21.35 -11.55 -8.18
N LYS A 242 -21.52 -10.81 -9.28
CA LYS A 242 -22.75 -10.04 -9.58
C LYS A 242 -24.02 -10.91 -9.53
N ALA A 243 -23.95 -12.16 -9.98
CA ALA A 243 -25.09 -13.08 -9.92
C ALA A 243 -25.45 -13.46 -8.46
N GLU A 244 -24.45 -13.77 -7.63
CA GLU A 244 -24.65 -14.06 -6.20
C GLU A 244 -25.22 -12.85 -5.46
N TRP A 245 -24.67 -11.66 -5.71
CA TRP A 245 -25.17 -10.41 -5.13
C TRP A 245 -26.63 -10.15 -5.50
N LYS A 246 -27.01 -10.37 -6.76
CA LYS A 246 -28.40 -10.23 -7.21
C LYS A 246 -29.34 -11.26 -6.58
N ALA A 247 -28.82 -12.43 -6.20
CA ALA A 247 -29.60 -13.48 -5.54
C ALA A 247 -29.82 -13.20 -4.05
N LEU A 248 -29.03 -12.32 -3.42
CA LEU A 248 -29.27 -11.93 -2.04
C LEU A 248 -30.65 -11.25 -1.89
N PRO A 249 -31.40 -11.56 -0.83
CA PRO A 249 -32.66 -10.90 -0.55
C PRO A 249 -32.50 -9.38 -0.44
N VAL A 250 -33.55 -8.66 -0.82
CA VAL A 250 -33.68 -7.24 -0.49
C VAL A 250 -33.63 -7.04 1.03
N LEU A 251 -33.47 -5.78 1.46
CA LEU A 251 -33.34 -5.44 2.87
C LEU A 251 -34.53 -5.96 3.69
N SER A 252 -34.29 -6.91 4.59
CA SER A 252 -35.31 -7.51 5.44
C SER A 252 -35.71 -6.56 6.57
N SER A 253 -36.86 -6.79 7.19
CA SER A 253 -37.31 -5.98 8.33
C SER A 253 -36.31 -5.98 9.50
N LYS A 254 -35.66 -7.12 9.78
CA LYS A 254 -34.60 -7.22 10.80
C LYS A 254 -33.36 -6.40 10.44
N SER A 255 -32.90 -6.49 9.19
CA SER A 255 -31.74 -5.72 8.70
C SER A 255 -32.04 -4.21 8.65
N ALA A 256 -33.24 -3.82 8.22
CA ALA A 256 -33.69 -2.43 8.23
C ALA A 256 -33.83 -1.91 9.67
N HIS A 257 -34.32 -2.72 10.61
CA HIS A 257 -34.37 -2.36 12.02
C HIS A 257 -32.97 -2.13 12.60
N TYR A 258 -32.00 -2.96 12.24
CA TYR A 258 -30.61 -2.74 12.64
C TYR A 258 -30.07 -1.38 12.14
N LEU A 259 -30.26 -1.06 10.86
CA LEU A 259 -29.80 0.21 10.31
C LEU A 259 -30.53 1.43 10.89
N THR A 260 -31.84 1.31 11.11
CA THR A 260 -32.64 2.44 11.63
C THR A 260 -32.51 2.59 13.14
N ALA A 261 -32.92 1.59 13.91
CA ALA A 261 -33.02 1.70 15.36
C ALA A 261 -31.66 1.62 16.08
N LEU A 262 -30.70 0.85 15.57
CA LEU A 262 -29.39 0.67 16.22
C LEU A 262 -28.30 1.57 15.62
N ARG A 263 -28.40 1.92 14.33
CA ARG A 263 -27.42 2.77 13.64
C ARG A 263 -27.91 4.18 13.35
N GLY A 264 -29.18 4.51 13.59
CA GLY A 264 -29.69 5.88 13.45
C GLY A 264 -29.88 6.35 12.01
N LEU A 265 -29.85 5.44 11.04
CA LEU A 265 -30.12 5.80 9.64
C LEU A 265 -31.62 5.98 9.43
N GLU A 266 -32.00 7.11 8.87
CA GLU A 266 -33.38 7.45 8.54
C GLU A 266 -33.91 6.53 7.42
N PRO A 267 -35.20 6.14 7.46
CA PRO A 267 -35.84 5.39 6.37
C PRO A 267 -35.66 6.06 5.00
N GLU A 268 -35.63 7.39 4.95
CA GLU A 268 -35.37 8.20 3.76
C GLU A 268 -33.97 7.96 3.19
N THR A 269 -32.96 7.82 4.05
CA THR A 269 -31.59 7.46 3.65
C THR A 269 -31.55 6.05 3.06
N LEU A 270 -32.26 5.10 3.67
CA LEU A 270 -32.37 3.75 3.12
C LEU A 270 -33.15 3.72 1.80
N GLY A 271 -34.17 4.57 1.65
CA GLY A 271 -34.89 4.75 0.38
C GLY A 271 -34.02 5.36 -0.71
N ALA A 272 -33.14 6.29 -0.36
CA ALA A 272 -32.22 6.94 -1.28
C ALA A 272 -31.11 6.01 -1.79
N TYR A 273 -30.53 5.17 -0.92
CA TYR A 273 -29.33 4.37 -1.25
C TYR A 273 -29.56 2.85 -1.23
N GLY A 274 -30.78 2.40 -0.93
CA GLY A 274 -31.10 0.98 -0.68
C GLY A 274 -30.87 0.05 -1.86
N LYS A 275 -30.74 0.56 -3.10
CA LYS A 275 -30.35 -0.26 -4.26
C LYS A 275 -29.01 -0.96 -4.05
N SER A 276 -28.07 -0.33 -3.34
CA SER A 276 -26.73 -0.86 -3.02
C SER A 276 -26.69 -1.73 -1.75
N ILE A 277 -27.84 -2.02 -1.13
CA ILE A 277 -27.91 -2.73 0.16
C ILE A 277 -28.75 -4.01 0.00
N ARG A 278 -28.29 -5.11 0.60
CA ARG A 278 -28.99 -6.40 0.62
C ARG A 278 -28.99 -7.01 2.02
N THR A 279 -29.72 -8.12 2.18
CA THR A 279 -29.69 -8.95 3.39
C THR A 279 -28.83 -10.18 3.13
N ASP A 280 -27.85 -10.41 3.99
CA ASP A 280 -27.12 -11.69 4.07
C ASP A 280 -27.72 -12.51 5.21
N ILE A 281 -28.29 -13.67 4.88
CA ILE A 281 -28.93 -14.55 5.86
C ILE A 281 -27.95 -15.65 6.25
N TYR A 282 -27.54 -15.67 7.51
CA TYR A 282 -26.69 -16.72 8.07
C TYR A 282 -27.54 -17.71 8.87
N GLN A 283 -27.47 -18.98 8.51
CA GLN A 283 -28.11 -20.08 9.22
C GLN A 283 -27.24 -20.51 10.40
N THR A 284 -27.78 -20.42 11.61
CA THR A 284 -27.07 -20.83 12.83
C THR A 284 -27.14 -22.33 13.04
N GLU A 285 -26.17 -22.90 13.76
CA GLU A 285 -26.11 -24.33 14.10
C GLU A 285 -27.36 -24.82 14.84
N LYS A 286 -28.07 -23.92 15.54
CA LYS A 286 -29.32 -24.20 16.25
C LYS A 286 -30.58 -24.05 15.38
N GLY A 287 -30.43 -23.84 14.07
CA GLY A 287 -31.55 -23.72 13.13
C GLY A 287 -32.26 -22.36 13.11
N GLY A 288 -31.68 -21.33 13.74
CA GLY A 288 -32.16 -19.95 13.66
C GLY A 288 -31.47 -19.13 12.57
N GLU A 289 -32.12 -18.05 12.12
CA GLU A 289 -31.62 -17.16 11.06
C GLU A 289 -31.12 -15.82 11.61
N LEU A 290 -29.88 -15.47 11.28
CA LEU A 290 -29.34 -14.13 11.49
C LEU A 290 -29.42 -13.34 10.20
N HIS A 291 -29.94 -12.11 10.28
CA HIS A 291 -30.12 -11.24 9.13
C HIS A 291 -29.12 -10.10 9.23
N ASN A 292 -28.02 -10.23 8.51
CA ASN A 292 -27.01 -9.21 8.40
C ASN A 292 -27.34 -8.26 7.24
N VAL A 293 -26.84 -7.04 7.33
CA VAL A 293 -26.81 -6.12 6.20
C VAL A 293 -25.57 -6.45 5.36
N ALA A 294 -25.76 -6.46 4.05
CA ALA A 294 -24.71 -6.67 3.07
C ALA A 294 -24.51 -5.42 2.21
N PHE A 295 -23.25 -5.04 1.99
CA PHE A 295 -22.84 -3.92 1.13
C PHE A 295 -21.91 -4.45 0.05
N ALA A 296 -22.25 -4.29 -1.24
CA ALA A 296 -21.44 -4.81 -2.34
C ALA A 296 -20.10 -4.08 -2.43
N HIS A 297 -19.02 -4.84 -2.52
CA HIS A 297 -17.69 -4.32 -2.82
C HIS A 297 -17.36 -4.56 -4.30
N ILE A 298 -16.95 -3.49 -4.96
CA ILE A 298 -16.49 -3.47 -6.34
C ILE A 298 -14.96 -3.54 -6.31
N ALA A 299 -14.38 -4.37 -7.17
CA ALA A 299 -12.95 -4.39 -7.40
C ALA A 299 -12.60 -4.50 -8.89
N ILE A 300 -11.34 -4.22 -9.22
CA ILE A 300 -10.82 -4.33 -10.59
C ILE A 300 -10.25 -5.74 -10.80
N ASP A 301 -10.81 -6.46 -11.75
CA ASP A 301 -10.37 -7.81 -12.14
C ASP A 301 -9.08 -7.80 -12.97
N LYS A 302 -8.68 -8.98 -13.45
CA LYS A 302 -7.46 -9.17 -14.26
C LYS A 302 -7.50 -8.46 -15.62
N ASP A 303 -8.70 -8.23 -16.17
CA ASP A 303 -8.93 -7.61 -17.47
C ASP A 303 -9.17 -6.08 -17.30
N ASN A 304 -8.82 -5.57 -16.11
CA ASN A 304 -9.09 -4.21 -15.64
C ASN A 304 -10.57 -3.83 -15.70
N GLN A 305 -11.46 -4.81 -15.56
CA GLN A 305 -12.90 -4.59 -15.51
C GLN A 305 -13.40 -4.48 -14.06
N PRO A 306 -14.35 -3.58 -13.82
CA PRO A 306 -14.99 -3.39 -12.52
C PRO A 306 -16.04 -4.48 -12.29
N VAL A 307 -15.82 -5.32 -11.28
CA VAL A 307 -16.68 -6.47 -10.97
C VAL A 307 -17.19 -6.42 -9.53
N ILE A 308 -18.32 -7.09 -9.24
CA ILE A 308 -18.75 -7.25 -7.85
C ILE A 308 -17.90 -8.35 -7.24
N ALA A 309 -16.92 -7.98 -6.42
CA ALA A 309 -15.91 -8.90 -5.90
C ALA A 309 -16.36 -9.65 -4.64
N GLY A 310 -17.35 -9.09 -3.92
CA GLY A 310 -17.80 -9.58 -2.64
C GLY A 310 -18.73 -8.59 -1.95
N TRP A 311 -18.99 -8.81 -0.65
CA TRP A 311 -19.74 -7.85 0.18
C TRP A 311 -19.28 -7.84 1.63
N GLU A 312 -19.33 -6.65 2.23
CA GLU A 312 -19.18 -6.43 3.67
C GLU A 312 -20.47 -6.83 4.39
N LYS A 313 -20.35 -7.51 5.54
CA LYS A 313 -21.47 -7.91 6.40
C LYS A 313 -21.43 -7.16 7.72
N LYS A 314 -22.57 -6.59 8.11
CA LYS A 314 -22.76 -5.92 9.42
C LYS A 314 -24.07 -6.32 10.06
N GLY A 315 -24.04 -6.54 11.37
CA GLY A 315 -25.21 -6.95 12.15
C GLY A 315 -25.14 -6.49 13.60
N PRO A 316 -26.17 -6.80 14.42
CA PRO A 316 -26.29 -6.33 15.80
C PRO A 316 -25.32 -6.99 16.79
N GLY A 317 -24.79 -8.18 16.49
CA GLY A 317 -23.83 -8.86 17.36
C GLY A 317 -22.38 -8.50 17.06
N LYS A 318 -21.45 -9.00 17.89
CA LYS A 318 -20.01 -8.73 17.81
C LYS A 318 -19.17 -9.87 17.23
N ASP A 319 -19.72 -11.07 17.15
CA ASP A 319 -19.00 -12.21 16.58
C ASP A 319 -18.93 -12.14 15.04
N LYS A 320 -18.18 -13.07 14.45
CA LYS A 320 -17.94 -13.16 13.01
C LYS A 320 -19.19 -13.51 12.20
N THR A 321 -20.23 -14.03 12.84
CA THR A 321 -21.50 -14.32 12.16
C THR A 321 -22.29 -13.05 11.87
N PHE A 322 -22.04 -11.97 12.62
CA PHE A 322 -22.64 -10.65 12.40
C PHE A 322 -21.74 -9.68 11.63
N ASN A 323 -20.42 -9.78 11.79
CA ASN A 323 -19.47 -8.87 11.14
C ASN A 323 -18.40 -9.64 10.37
N GLY A 324 -18.25 -9.33 9.09
CA GLY A 324 -17.26 -10.01 8.26
C GLY A 324 -17.36 -9.63 6.78
N PHE A 325 -16.76 -10.46 5.94
CA PHE A 325 -16.76 -10.30 4.49
C PHE A 325 -17.09 -11.62 3.82
N HIS A 326 -17.79 -11.55 2.69
CA HIS A 326 -17.95 -12.64 1.74
C HIS A 326 -17.24 -12.28 0.43
N GLY A 327 -16.51 -13.23 -0.16
CA GLY A 327 -15.70 -12.98 -1.35
C GLY A 327 -14.48 -12.09 -1.07
N HIS A 328 -14.13 -11.25 -2.04
CA HIS A 328 -12.97 -10.34 -1.97
C HIS A 328 -13.36 -8.94 -1.50
N ARG A 329 -12.43 -8.26 -0.83
CA ARG A 329 -12.57 -6.86 -0.46
C ARG A 329 -12.27 -5.96 -1.65
N GLY A 330 -13.05 -4.90 -1.77
CA GLY A 330 -12.87 -3.80 -2.71
C GLY A 330 -13.38 -2.50 -2.08
N ILE A 331 -14.11 -1.68 -2.83
CA ILE A 331 -14.79 -0.49 -2.33
C ILE A 331 -16.31 -0.63 -2.46
N ALA A 332 -17.10 -0.15 -1.49
CA ALA A 332 -18.56 -0.08 -1.65
C ALA A 332 -18.97 1.30 -2.13
N VAL A 333 -19.88 1.36 -3.11
CA VAL A 333 -20.31 2.62 -3.75
C VAL A 333 -21.81 2.81 -3.55
N PHE A 334 -22.17 3.96 -2.98
CA PHE A 334 -23.54 4.35 -2.68
C PHE A 334 -23.94 5.52 -3.58
N LYS A 335 -24.85 5.22 -4.50
CA LYS A 335 -25.41 6.18 -5.45
C LYS A 335 -26.84 6.51 -5.05
N HIS A 336 -27.21 7.78 -5.12
CA HIS A 336 -28.59 8.20 -4.88
C HIS A 336 -29.52 7.55 -5.92
N LYS A 337 -30.74 7.19 -5.52
CA LYS A 337 -31.74 6.53 -6.40
C LYS A 337 -32.03 7.31 -7.70
N ASP A 338 -31.88 8.63 -7.64
CA ASP A 338 -32.15 9.56 -8.73
C ASP A 338 -30.93 9.81 -9.64
N PHE A 339 -29.80 9.14 -9.40
CA PHE A 339 -28.77 9.02 -10.43
C PHE A 339 -29.38 8.36 -11.67
N ASP A 340 -28.97 8.85 -12.85
CA ASP A 340 -29.37 8.36 -14.18
C ASP A 340 -28.98 6.89 -14.35
N ASN A 341 -29.87 6.01 -13.85
CA ASN A 341 -29.71 4.56 -13.81
C ASN A 341 -30.16 3.97 -15.14
N ALA A 342 -29.48 4.30 -16.23
CA ALA A 342 -29.45 3.37 -17.34
C ALA A 342 -28.77 2.09 -16.81
N ASP A 343 -29.54 1.02 -16.63
CA ASP A 343 -29.10 -0.31 -16.14
C ASP A 343 -27.97 -0.95 -16.98
N GLU A 344 -27.54 -0.27 -18.04
CA GLU A 344 -26.46 -0.62 -18.95
C GLU A 344 -25.07 -0.21 -18.44
N ARG A 345 -24.97 0.71 -17.47
CA ARG A 345 -23.66 1.20 -16.97
C ARG A 345 -23.01 0.22 -15.98
N GLY A 346 -21.67 0.14 -16.03
CA GLY A 346 -20.86 -0.67 -15.13
C GLY A 346 -20.99 -0.25 -13.65
N PRO A 347 -20.59 -1.09 -12.69
CA PRO A 347 -20.73 -0.80 -11.26
C PRO A 347 -19.91 0.42 -10.80
N ASP A 348 -18.84 0.76 -11.52
CA ASP A 348 -17.97 1.93 -11.34
C ASP A 348 -18.32 3.12 -12.26
N ASP A 349 -19.26 2.96 -13.19
CA ASP A 349 -19.68 4.02 -14.11
C ASP A 349 -20.88 4.75 -13.50
N ILE A 350 -20.57 5.83 -12.79
CA ILE A 350 -21.49 6.64 -12.02
C ILE A 350 -22.08 7.78 -12.89
N GLY A 351 -21.42 8.13 -13.99
CA GLY A 351 -21.79 9.28 -14.83
C GLY A 351 -21.29 10.59 -14.23
N PHE A 352 -22.17 11.60 -14.12
CA PHE A 352 -21.80 12.90 -13.56
C PHE A 352 -21.71 12.83 -12.03
N CYS A 353 -20.49 12.87 -11.50
CA CYS A 353 -20.21 12.92 -10.07
C CYS A 353 -19.76 14.34 -9.69
N GLN A 354 -20.55 15.06 -8.88
CA GLN A 354 -20.14 16.38 -8.41
C GLN A 354 -19.10 16.23 -7.29
N LYS A 355 -19.43 15.45 -6.26
CA LYS A 355 -18.52 15.15 -5.15
C LYS A 355 -18.45 13.65 -4.93
N MET A 356 -17.24 13.17 -4.67
CA MET A 356 -17.00 11.81 -4.19
C MET A 356 -16.53 11.87 -2.73
N ILE A 357 -17.32 11.32 -1.82
CA ILE A 357 -17.07 11.35 -0.38
C ILE A 357 -16.58 9.96 0.04
N LEU A 358 -15.36 9.89 0.56
CA LEU A 358 -14.71 8.65 0.99
C LEU A 358 -14.81 8.48 2.50
N CYS A 359 -15.36 7.37 2.97
CA CYS A 359 -15.51 7.02 4.38
C CYS A 359 -14.86 5.66 4.68
N GLU A 360 -14.54 5.38 5.94
CA GLU A 360 -13.90 4.11 6.33
C GLU A 360 -14.84 2.92 6.19
N SER A 361 -16.10 3.08 6.61
CA SER A 361 -17.08 2.00 6.61
C SER A 361 -18.36 2.35 5.85
N SER A 362 -19.09 1.30 5.45
CA SER A 362 -20.35 1.43 4.72
C SER A 362 -21.43 2.15 5.53
N ILE A 363 -21.42 1.98 6.86
CA ILE A 363 -22.38 2.63 7.74
C ILE A 363 -22.01 4.11 7.91
N ASP A 364 -20.72 4.45 7.96
CA ASP A 364 -20.27 5.84 8.01
C ASP A 364 -20.57 6.59 6.72
N ALA A 365 -20.39 5.93 5.56
CA ALA A 365 -20.77 6.48 4.26
C ALA A 365 -22.26 6.86 4.22
N LEU A 366 -23.15 5.97 4.69
CA LEU A 366 -24.59 6.25 4.76
C LEU A 366 -24.94 7.31 5.81
N SER A 367 -24.22 7.34 6.94
CA SER A 367 -24.43 8.33 8.00
C SER A 367 -24.02 9.72 7.53
N LYS A 368 -22.88 9.83 6.82
CA LYS A 368 -22.42 11.06 6.19
C LYS A 368 -23.40 11.54 5.12
N ALA A 369 -23.90 10.63 4.27
CA ALA A 369 -24.91 10.96 3.27
C ALA A 369 -26.20 11.53 3.86
N GLN A 370 -26.62 11.01 5.02
CA GLN A 370 -27.75 11.55 5.76
C GLN A 370 -27.50 12.96 6.28
N MET A 371 -26.32 13.21 6.86
CA MET A 371 -25.92 14.52 7.37
C MET A 371 -25.79 15.56 6.26
N ASP A 372 -25.32 15.13 5.09
CA ASP A 372 -25.18 15.97 3.90
C ASP A 372 -26.51 16.16 3.15
N GLY A 373 -27.64 15.74 3.73
CA GLY A 373 -28.96 15.97 3.12
C GLY A 373 -29.28 15.10 1.90
N ARG A 374 -28.47 14.08 1.62
CA ARG A 374 -28.68 13.07 0.55
C ARG A 374 -28.71 13.68 -0.86
N HIS A 375 -27.78 14.58 -1.15
CA HIS A 375 -27.73 15.26 -2.44
C HIS A 375 -27.57 14.27 -3.62
N PRO A 376 -28.44 14.32 -4.65
CA PRO A 376 -28.40 13.39 -5.78
C PRO A 376 -27.14 13.43 -6.66
N GLY A 377 -26.32 14.48 -6.58
CA GLY A 377 -25.06 14.60 -7.34
C GLY A 377 -23.83 14.08 -6.60
N ASP A 378 -24.00 13.68 -5.34
CA ASP A 378 -22.91 13.21 -4.47
C ASP A 378 -22.86 11.67 -4.46
N VAL A 379 -21.66 11.14 -4.42
CA VAL A 379 -21.40 9.71 -4.36
C VAL A 379 -20.62 9.40 -3.10
N TYR A 380 -21.11 8.46 -2.30
CA TYR A 380 -20.46 8.05 -1.06
C TYR A 380 -19.78 6.71 -1.28
N VAL A 381 -18.53 6.59 -0.85
CA VAL A 381 -17.70 5.42 -1.06
C VAL A 381 -17.16 4.96 0.28
N SER A 382 -17.31 3.67 0.57
CA SER A 382 -16.67 3.02 1.71
C SER A 382 -15.46 2.23 1.22
N ILE A 383 -14.34 2.39 1.91
CA ILE A 383 -13.12 1.61 1.63
C ILE A 383 -13.06 0.28 2.38
N GLY A 384 -14.00 0.01 3.30
CA GLY A 384 -14.10 -1.27 4.00
C GLY A 384 -13.08 -1.47 5.13
N GLY A 385 -12.71 -0.41 5.84
CA GLY A 385 -11.66 -0.37 6.86
C GLY A 385 -10.27 -0.14 6.28
N THR A 386 -9.21 -0.70 6.88
CA THR A 386 -7.84 -0.56 6.39
C THR A 386 -7.75 -1.02 4.92
N PRO A 387 -7.34 -0.15 3.98
CA PRO A 387 -7.39 -0.52 2.57
C PRO A 387 -6.34 -1.56 2.24
N SER A 388 -6.74 -2.49 1.39
CA SER A 388 -5.83 -3.34 0.64
C SER A 388 -5.40 -2.62 -0.64
N ALA A 389 -4.29 -3.03 -1.25
CA ALA A 389 -3.88 -2.54 -2.58
C ALA A 389 -5.00 -2.69 -3.64
N ALA A 390 -5.89 -3.66 -3.48
CA ALA A 390 -7.07 -3.83 -4.34
C ALA A 390 -8.09 -2.69 -4.16
N ALA A 391 -8.31 -2.21 -2.93
CA ALA A 391 -9.19 -1.08 -2.66
C ALA A 391 -8.64 0.23 -3.25
N GLU A 392 -7.33 0.49 -3.12
CA GLU A 392 -6.67 1.65 -3.73
C GLU A 392 -6.77 1.64 -5.27
N LYS A 393 -6.48 0.50 -5.91
CA LYS A 393 -6.62 0.35 -7.36
C LYS A 393 -8.05 0.60 -7.83
N SER A 394 -9.03 0.11 -7.07
CA SER A 394 -10.45 0.27 -7.38
C SER A 394 -10.91 1.71 -7.19
N LEU A 395 -10.40 2.39 -6.17
CA LEU A 395 -10.64 3.81 -5.93
C LEU A 395 -10.05 4.68 -7.04
N SER A 396 -8.79 4.42 -7.45
CA SER A 396 -8.16 5.12 -8.58
C SER A 396 -8.93 4.91 -9.88
N ALA A 397 -9.41 3.69 -10.15
CA ALA A 397 -10.23 3.40 -11.32
C ALA A 397 -11.57 4.17 -11.27
N LEU A 398 -12.24 4.18 -10.11
CA LEU A 398 -13.50 4.90 -9.91
C LEU A 398 -13.32 6.41 -10.13
N ILE A 399 -12.29 7.01 -9.55
CA ILE A 399 -12.03 8.45 -9.66
C ILE A 399 -11.67 8.82 -11.11
N ARG A 400 -10.84 8.03 -11.78
CA ARG A 400 -10.48 8.24 -13.19
C ARG A 400 -11.67 8.13 -14.13
N ARG A 401 -12.56 7.16 -13.88
CA ARG A 401 -13.71 6.92 -14.74
C ARG A 401 -14.75 8.04 -14.64
N ASN A 402 -14.91 8.64 -13.46
CA ASN A 402 -16.01 9.56 -13.17
C ASN A 402 -15.59 11.02 -13.01
N GLU A 403 -14.28 11.29 -12.95
CA GLU A 403 -13.68 12.65 -12.89
C GLU A 403 -14.45 13.60 -11.95
N PRO A 404 -14.57 13.28 -10.65
CA PRO A 404 -15.31 14.11 -9.71
C PRO A 404 -14.67 15.51 -9.59
N GLN A 405 -15.49 16.54 -9.40
CA GLN A 405 -14.98 17.91 -9.22
C GLN A 405 -14.28 18.08 -7.87
N GLU A 406 -14.78 17.39 -6.84
CA GLU A 406 -14.21 17.38 -5.49
C GLU A 406 -14.19 15.95 -4.93
N VAL A 407 -13.10 15.60 -4.26
CA VAL A 407 -13.00 14.40 -3.42
C VAL A 407 -12.92 14.83 -1.96
N VAL A 408 -13.89 14.39 -1.16
CA VAL A 408 -13.95 14.65 0.28
C VAL A 408 -13.47 13.41 1.03
N LEU A 409 -12.42 13.55 1.82
CA LEU A 409 -11.87 12.49 2.66
C LEU A 409 -12.52 12.58 4.05
N ALA A 410 -13.62 11.85 4.23
CA ALA A 410 -14.48 11.85 5.41
C ALA A 410 -14.22 10.60 6.30
N PHE A 411 -13.01 10.49 6.85
CA PHE A 411 -12.61 9.34 7.68
C PHE A 411 -12.87 9.57 9.18
N ASP A 412 -12.57 8.56 10.00
CA ASP A 412 -12.80 8.61 11.44
C ASP A 412 -11.98 9.73 12.10
N ASN A 413 -12.51 10.32 13.16
CA ASN A 413 -11.82 11.34 13.94
C ASN A 413 -10.89 10.69 14.99
N ASP A 414 -10.01 9.81 14.56
CA ASP A 414 -8.92 9.27 15.36
C ASP A 414 -7.59 9.36 14.60
N ASP A 415 -6.49 9.03 15.29
CA ASP A 415 -5.14 9.11 14.73
C ASP A 415 -5.01 8.27 13.44
N ALA A 416 -5.71 7.12 13.39
CA ALA A 416 -5.68 6.22 12.24
C ALA A 416 -6.44 6.82 11.06
N GLY A 417 -7.67 7.30 11.25
CA GLY A 417 -8.48 7.93 10.20
C GLY A 417 -7.85 9.21 9.66
N ARG A 418 -7.21 10.03 10.51
CA ARG A 418 -6.47 11.23 10.10
C ARG A 418 -5.21 10.90 9.30
N GLY A 419 -4.40 9.96 9.79
CA GLY A 419 -3.23 9.48 9.04
C GLY A 419 -3.64 8.88 7.69
N PHE A 420 -4.79 8.22 7.67
CA PHE A 420 -5.35 7.61 6.49
C PHE A 420 -5.84 8.64 5.45
N ALA A 421 -6.48 9.73 5.88
CA ALA A 421 -6.82 10.85 5.02
C ALA A 421 -5.58 11.42 4.30
N ILE A 422 -4.48 11.62 5.02
CA ILE A 422 -3.22 12.11 4.46
C ILE A 422 -2.64 11.13 3.44
N HIS A 423 -2.69 9.82 3.72
CA HIS A 423 -2.24 8.78 2.79
C HIS A 423 -3.02 8.84 1.47
N ILE A 424 -4.35 8.89 1.52
CA ILE A 424 -5.19 8.94 0.33
C ILE A 424 -5.02 10.25 -0.43
N GLU A 425 -4.90 11.39 0.24
CA GLU A 425 -4.61 12.67 -0.43
C GLU A 425 -3.29 12.60 -1.23
N ARG A 426 -2.22 12.05 -0.62
CA ARG A 426 -0.93 11.85 -1.30
C ARG A 426 -1.03 10.85 -2.44
N TYR A 427 -1.76 9.75 -2.24
CA TYR A 427 -1.99 8.75 -3.28
C TYR A 427 -2.69 9.37 -4.50
N LEU A 428 -3.76 10.13 -4.29
CA LEU A 428 -4.48 10.83 -5.36
C LEU A 428 -3.62 11.89 -6.05
N ALA A 429 -2.81 12.64 -5.30
CA ALA A 429 -1.86 13.60 -5.87
C ALA A 429 -0.83 12.91 -6.79
N ASN A 430 -0.32 11.74 -6.40
CA ASN A 430 0.60 10.95 -7.20
C ASN A 430 -0.08 10.39 -8.47
N GLU A 431 -1.31 9.88 -8.36
CA GLU A 431 -2.07 9.38 -9.51
C GLU A 431 -2.42 10.52 -10.49
N ASN A 432 -2.76 11.72 -9.98
CA ASN A 432 -2.97 12.91 -10.80
C ASN A 432 -1.73 13.27 -11.63
N GLN A 433 -0.54 13.22 -11.02
CA GLN A 433 0.73 13.45 -11.73
C GLN A 433 1.03 12.37 -12.76
N LYS A 434 0.83 11.10 -12.40
CA LYS A 434 1.13 9.94 -13.23
C LYS A 434 0.24 9.84 -14.47
N PHE A 435 -1.03 10.24 -14.35
CA PHE A 435 -2.03 10.09 -15.40
C PHE A 435 -2.52 11.42 -15.99
N HIS A 436 -1.90 12.55 -15.64
CA HIS A 436 -2.25 13.89 -16.11
C HIS A 436 -3.75 14.21 -15.96
N MET A 437 -4.34 13.80 -14.83
CA MET A 437 -5.75 14.07 -14.55
C MET A 437 -6.01 15.57 -14.37
N PRO A 438 -7.25 16.06 -14.63
CA PRO A 438 -7.67 17.39 -14.20
C PRO A 438 -7.39 17.56 -12.70
N LEU A 439 -7.05 18.78 -12.26
CA LEU A 439 -6.73 19.03 -10.86
C LEU A 439 -7.99 18.80 -9.98
N ILE A 440 -8.13 17.59 -9.44
CA ILE A 440 -9.23 17.24 -8.53
C ILE A 440 -9.00 17.97 -7.22
N ASN A 441 -10.00 18.76 -6.79
CA ASN A 441 -9.92 19.40 -5.48
C ASN A 441 -10.10 18.33 -4.39
N THR A 442 -9.18 18.24 -3.43
CA THR A 442 -9.29 17.31 -2.30
C THR A 442 -9.47 18.10 -1.00
N ARG A 443 -10.40 17.64 -0.15
CA ARG A 443 -10.67 18.24 1.15
C ARG A 443 -10.83 17.16 2.20
N MET A 444 -10.16 17.32 3.34
CA MET A 444 -10.39 16.47 4.51
C MET A 444 -11.53 17.03 5.34
N GLU A 445 -12.41 16.14 5.81
CA GLU A 445 -13.51 16.47 6.70
C GLU A 445 -13.58 15.40 7.78
N PHE A 446 -13.71 15.79 9.05
CA PHE A 446 -13.75 14.86 10.17
C PHE A 446 -15.01 15.10 11.00
N PRO A 447 -15.54 14.07 11.69
CA PRO A 447 -16.50 14.28 12.76
C PRO A 447 -16.00 15.30 13.80
N PRO A 448 -16.88 15.93 14.59
CA PRO A 448 -16.47 16.77 15.73
C PRO A 448 -15.57 16.01 16.72
N ASP A 449 -14.73 16.72 17.47
CA ASP A 449 -13.73 16.14 18.40
C ASP A 449 -14.31 15.19 19.46
N GLU A 450 -15.60 15.33 19.78
CA GLU A 450 -16.31 14.54 20.78
C GLU A 450 -16.88 13.24 20.21
N VAL A 451 -16.75 13.02 18.90
CA VAL A 451 -17.40 11.96 18.16
C VAL A 451 -16.37 11.20 17.36
N LYS A 452 -16.34 9.87 17.53
CA LYS A 452 -15.31 9.02 16.92
C LYS A 452 -15.52 8.87 15.41
N ASP A 453 -16.71 8.49 15.00
CA ASP A 453 -17.05 8.16 13.61
C ASP A 453 -18.35 8.86 13.17
N TRP A 454 -18.65 8.85 11.88
CA TRP A 454 -19.86 9.49 11.35
C TRP A 454 -21.14 8.80 11.83
N ASN A 455 -21.10 7.50 12.11
CA ASN A 455 -22.25 6.81 12.66
C ASN A 455 -22.63 7.30 14.06
N ASP A 456 -21.65 7.61 14.91
CA ASP A 456 -21.87 8.15 16.25
C ASP A 456 -22.56 9.53 16.25
N MET A 457 -22.55 10.27 15.12
CA MET A 457 -23.30 11.51 14.95
C MET A 457 -24.82 11.30 14.87
N VAL A 458 -25.26 10.18 14.29
CA VAL A 458 -26.68 9.91 14.00
C VAL A 458 -27.27 8.79 14.86
N LYS A 459 -26.42 7.92 15.40
CA LYS A 459 -26.78 6.82 16.28
C LYS A 459 -27.50 7.33 17.54
N PRO A 460 -28.61 6.69 17.95
CA PRO A 460 -29.29 7.06 19.18
C PRO A 460 -28.36 6.96 20.41
N LYS A 461 -28.26 8.04 21.18
CA LYS A 461 -27.54 8.03 22.48
C LYS A 461 -28.36 7.25 23.50
N VAL A 462 -28.00 5.99 23.76
CA VAL A 462 -28.67 5.18 24.79
C VAL A 462 -28.19 5.65 26.17
N PRO A 463 -29.10 6.00 27.12
CA PRO A 463 -28.70 6.31 28.50
C PRO A 463 -27.98 5.13 29.16
N ALA A 464 -26.91 5.39 29.91
CA ALA A 464 -26.06 4.38 30.56
C ALA A 464 -26.82 3.30 31.35
N ARG A 465 -28.02 3.60 31.87
CA ARG A 465 -28.88 2.66 32.61
C ARG A 465 -29.47 1.50 31.79
N ASN A 466 -29.50 1.59 30.45
CA ASN A 466 -30.06 0.55 29.58
C ASN A 466 -29.00 -0.33 28.91
N GLN A 467 -27.70 -0.07 29.12
CA GLN A 467 -26.63 -0.93 28.58
C GLN A 467 -26.62 -2.30 29.28
N ASP A 468 -27.01 -2.38 30.54
CA ASP A 468 -27.15 -3.66 31.26
C ASP A 468 -28.47 -4.38 30.95
N ARG A 469 -29.55 -3.65 30.65
CA ARG A 469 -30.81 -4.28 30.18
C ARG A 469 -30.75 -4.82 28.76
N ALA A 470 -29.97 -4.21 27.86
CA ALA A 470 -29.71 -4.79 26.54
C ALA A 470 -28.74 -5.99 26.60
N ARG A 471 -27.91 -6.08 27.65
CA ARG A 471 -27.13 -7.29 27.98
C ARG A 471 -27.98 -8.41 28.57
N GLU A 472 -29.00 -8.08 29.36
CA GLU A 472 -29.94 -9.03 29.97
C GLU A 472 -31.12 -9.43 29.06
N ALA A 473 -31.47 -8.63 28.04
CA ALA A 473 -32.57 -8.92 27.12
C ALA A 473 -32.21 -9.95 26.04
N GLY A 474 -31.49 -11.00 26.44
CA GLY A 474 -31.34 -12.25 25.69
C GLY A 474 -32.71 -12.86 25.36
N LEU A 475 -33.29 -12.42 24.26
CA LEU A 475 -34.47 -12.99 23.62
C LEU A 475 -33.98 -13.55 22.27
N GLY A 476 -33.79 -14.85 22.06
CA GLY A 476 -34.58 -15.96 22.58
C GLY A 476 -33.82 -17.09 23.28
N ILE A 477 -34.40 -17.44 24.43
CA ILE A 477 -34.71 -18.77 24.93
C ILE A 477 -34.60 -19.90 23.89
N GLY A 478 -33.89 -20.95 24.29
CA GLY A 478 -33.98 -22.30 23.73
C GLY A 478 -32.93 -23.17 24.42
N GLY A 479 -33.37 -23.99 25.38
CA GLY A 479 -32.54 -24.83 26.24
C GLY A 479 -31.75 -25.92 25.53
#